data_AF-X0WFG7-F1
#
_entry.id   AF-X0WFG7-F1
#
_cell.length_a   1.000
_cell.length_b   1.000
_cell.length_c   1.000
_cell.angle_alpha   90.00
_cell.angle_beta   90.00
_cell.angle_gamma   90.00
#
_symmetry.space_group_name_H-M   'P 1'
#
loop_
_entity.id
_entity.type
_entity.pdbx_description
1 polymer ?
#
loop_
_entity_poly.entity_id
_entity_poly.type
_entity_poly.pdbx_seq_one_letter_code
_entity_poly.pdbx_strand_id
1 'polypeptide(L)' 'MNHKPKLVIVTGRPGSGKTTLAKELGKILYLPIVIRDEIKEGYVNTSNLKHDKLPKDTNKIATQIFFNNI' A
#
# COMPACT_ATOMS: atom_id res chain seq x y z
N MET A 1 -9.95 23.36 19.62
CA MET A 1 -10.40 21.98 19.32
C MET A 1 -9.26 21.26 18.62
N ASN A 2 -8.73 20.16 19.16
CA ASN A 2 -7.65 19.41 18.49
C ASN A 2 -8.23 18.59 17.33
N HIS A 3 -8.07 19.10 16.11
CA HIS A 3 -8.38 18.33 14.91
C HIS A 3 -7.30 17.27 14.70
N LYS A 4 -7.62 16.02 15.04
CA LYS A 4 -6.78 14.88 14.63
C LYS A 4 -6.93 14.64 13.12
N PRO A 5 -5.83 14.33 12.41
CA PRO A 5 -5.89 13.97 11.00
C PRO A 5 -6.78 12.73 10.79
N LYS A 6 -7.44 12.66 9.63
CA LYS A 6 -8.28 11.52 9.26
C LYS A 6 -7.44 10.47 8.54
N LEU A 7 -7.47 9.23 9.02
CA LEU A 7 -6.94 8.06 8.32
C LEU A 7 -8.13 7.30 7.71
N VAL A 8 -8.15 7.17 6.38
CA VAL A 8 -9.19 6.43 5.65
C VAL A 8 -8.61 5.09 5.22
N ILE A 9 -9.16 4.00 5.74
CA ILE A 9 -8.72 2.64 5.41
C ILE A 9 -9.67 2.04 4.38
N VAL A 10 -9.14 1.70 3.20
CA VAL A 10 -9.89 1.02 2.13
C VAL A 10 -9.48 -0.45 2.12
N THR A 11 -10.42 -1.34 2.46
CA THR A 11 -10.21 -2.80 2.53
C THR A 11 -11.19 -3.56 1.64
N GLY A 12 -10.83 -4.79 1.28
CA GLY A 12 -11.64 -5.65 0.42
C GLY A 12 -10.87 -6.85 -0.11
N ARG A 13 -11.58 -7.82 -0.69
CA ARG A 13 -10.97 -9.01 -1.31
C ARG A 13 -10.09 -8.60 -2.52
N PRO A 14 -9.13 -9.44 -2.95
CA PRO A 14 -8.48 -9.28 -4.24
C PRO A 14 -9.54 -9.15 -5.36
N GLY A 15 -9.34 -8.20 -6.29
CA GLY A 15 -10.29 -7.93 -7.38
C GLY A 15 -11.51 -7.06 -7.04
N SER A 16 -11.74 -6.67 -5.78
CA SER A 16 -12.96 -5.91 -5.39
C SER A 16 -12.97 -4.42 -5.75
N GLY A 17 -12.01 -3.92 -6.55
CA GLY A 17 -11.93 -2.51 -6.92
C GLY A 17 -11.36 -1.54 -5.86
N LYS A 18 -10.87 -2.05 -4.71
CA LYS A 18 -10.32 -1.24 -3.61
C LYS A 18 -9.20 -0.26 -4.02
N THR A 19 -8.32 -0.65 -4.94
CA THR A 19 -7.26 0.23 -5.46
C THR A 19 -7.83 1.39 -6.27
N THR A 20 -8.81 1.11 -7.11
CA THR A 20 -9.53 2.13 -7.90
C THR A 20 -10.24 3.11 -6.96
N LEU A 21 -10.97 2.59 -5.97
CA LEU A 21 -11.67 3.42 -4.99
C LEU A 21 -10.71 4.33 -4.20
N ALA A 22 -9.59 3.80 -3.70
CA ALA A 22 -8.60 4.58 -2.96
C ALA A 22 -8.01 5.72 -3.80
N LYS A 23 -7.73 5.47 -5.09
CA LYS A 23 -7.20 6.48 -6.01
C LYS A 23 -8.21 7.59 -6.30
N GLU A 24 -9.46 7.25 -6.56
CA GLU A 24 -10.51 8.25 -6.78
C GLU A 24 -10.81 9.05 -5.51
N LEU A 25 -10.88 8.39 -4.34
CA LEU A 25 -11.05 9.08 -3.06
C LEU A 25 -9.91 10.06 -2.76
N GLY A 26 -8.65 9.67 -2.98
CA GLY A 26 -7.51 10.56 -2.73
C GLY A 26 -7.51 11.78 -3.66
N LYS A 27 -7.93 11.63 -4.92
CA LYS A 27 -8.14 12.77 -5.84
C LYS A 27 -9.23 13.72 -5.35
N ILE A 28 -10.39 13.19 -4.96
CA ILE A 28 -11.55 13.99 -4.53
C ILE A 28 -11.28 14.71 -3.20
N LEU A 29 -10.61 14.02 -2.27
CA LEU A 29 -10.36 14.52 -0.92
C LEU A 29 -9.03 15.26 -0.79
N TYR A 30 -8.23 15.34 -1.86
CA TYR A 30 -6.88 15.90 -1.85
C TYR A 30 -5.98 15.29 -0.76
N LEU A 31 -6.08 13.97 -0.59
CA LEU A 31 -5.33 13.22 0.41
C LEU A 31 -4.18 12.43 -0.23
N PRO A 32 -3.04 12.28 0.48
CA PRO A 32 -2.03 11.31 0.08
C PRO A 32 -2.62 9.89 0.12
N ILE A 33 -2.19 9.05 -0.81
CA ILE A 33 -2.64 7.66 -0.93
C ILE A 33 -1.45 6.74 -0.71
N VAL A 34 -1.61 5.75 0.16
CA VAL A 34 -0.61 4.71 0.43
C VAL A 34 -1.19 3.35 0.07
N ILE A 35 -0.61 2.66 -0.92
CA ILE A 35 -1.10 1.37 -1.42
C ILE A 35 -0.05 0.28 -1.15
N ARG A 36 -0.41 -0.71 -0.33
CA ARG A 36 0.47 -1.83 0.04
C ARG A 36 1.04 -2.58 -1.18
N ASP A 37 0.18 -2.90 -2.15
CA ASP A 37 0.58 -3.72 -3.29
C ASP A 37 1.58 -2.97 -4.20
N GLU A 38 1.47 -1.64 -4.32
CA GLU A 38 2.43 -0.79 -5.05
C GLU A 38 3.77 -0.68 -4.32
N ILE A 39 3.77 -0.58 -2.99
CA ILE A 39 5.01 -0.63 -2.19
C ILE A 39 5.72 -1.98 -2.38
N LYS A 40 4.97 -3.08 -2.36
CA LYS A 40 5.52 -4.41 -2.63
C LYS A 40 6.11 -4.47 -4.04
N GLU A 41 5.40 -3.98 -5.05
CA GLU A 41 5.89 -3.95 -6.44
C GLU A 41 7.18 -3.13 -6.56
N GLY A 42 7.23 -1.95 -5.96
CA GLY A 42 8.43 -1.11 -5.90
C GLY A 42 9.62 -1.85 -5.29
N TYR A 43 9.42 -2.54 -4.16
CA TYR A 43 10.46 -3.35 -3.53
C TYR A 43 11.00 -4.45 -4.46
N VAL A 44 10.10 -5.17 -5.14
CA VAL A 44 10.50 -6.22 -6.10
C VAL A 44 11.29 -5.62 -7.26
N ASN A 45 10.80 -4.54 -7.86
CA ASN A 45 11.43 -3.91 -9.02
C ASN A 45 12.82 -3.35 -8.69
N THR A 46 13.00 -2.74 -7.51
CA THR A 46 14.31 -2.23 -7.07
C THR A 46 15.30 -3.35 -6.72
N SER A 47 14.81 -4.51 -6.27
CA SER A 47 15.69 -5.64 -5.94
C SER A 47 16.37 -6.29 -7.17
N ASN A 48 15.89 -5.99 -8.39
CA ASN A 48 16.35 -6.58 -9.65
C ASN A 48 16.38 -8.13 -9.66
N LEU A 49 15.60 -8.74 -8.77
CA LEU A 49 15.40 -10.17 -8.66
C LEU A 49 13.98 -10.48 -9.15
N LYS A 50 13.85 -11.56 -9.93
CA LYS A 50 12.52 -12.09 -10.24
C LYS A 50 11.84 -12.55 -8.95
N HIS A 51 10.51 -12.51 -8.91
CA HIS A 51 9.72 -12.80 -7.71
C HIS A 51 9.99 -14.21 -7.13
N ASP A 52 10.37 -15.17 -7.97
CA ASP A 52 10.76 -16.54 -7.60
C ASP A 52 12.13 -16.64 -6.92
N LYS A 53 12.97 -15.61 -7.04
CA LYS A 53 14.31 -15.51 -6.45
C LYS A 53 14.38 -14.60 -5.23
N LEU A 54 13.26 -14.02 -4.81
CA LEU A 54 13.19 -13.17 -3.64
C LEU A 54 13.35 -13.98 -2.34
N PRO A 55 14.00 -13.42 -1.32
CA PRO A 55 14.00 -13.98 0.03
C PRO A 55 12.57 -14.29 0.51
N LYS A 56 12.36 -15.44 1.17
CA LYS A 56 11.03 -15.90 1.61
C LYS A 56 10.31 -14.91 2.53
N ASP A 57 11.06 -14.06 3.21
CA ASP A 57 10.62 -13.00 4.12
C ASP A 57 10.27 -11.68 3.43
N THR A 58 10.47 -11.54 2.12
CA THR A 58 10.17 -10.32 1.35
C THR A 58 8.73 -9.82 1.56
N ASN A 59 7.74 -10.73 1.51
CA ASN A 59 6.35 -10.36 1.75
C ASN A 59 6.14 -9.83 3.17
N LYS A 60 6.85 -10.40 4.16
CA LYS A 60 6.79 -9.97 5.56
C LYS A 60 7.40 -8.58 5.71
N ILE A 61 8.58 -8.34 5.12
CA ILE A 61 9.28 -7.05 5.15
C ILE A 61 8.40 -5.96 4.52
N ALA A 62 7.89 -6.18 3.31
CA ALA A 62 7.03 -5.21 2.63
C ALA A 62 5.76 -4.89 3.44
N THR A 63 5.17 -5.93 4.06
CA THR A 63 3.99 -5.76 4.93
C THR A 63 4.33 -4.95 6.19
N GLN A 64 5.47 -5.21 6.83
CA GLN A 64 5.91 -4.47 8.01
C GLN A 64 6.21 -3.00 7.68
N ILE A 65 6.88 -2.73 6.56
CA ILE A 65 7.12 -1.36 6.09
C ILE A 65 5.80 -0.63 5.92
N PHE A 66 4.79 -1.25 5.31
CA PHE A 66 3.48 -0.64 5.16
C PHE A 66 2.86 -0.27 6.51
N PHE A 67 2.81 -1.19 7.47
CA PHE A 67 2.14 -0.94 8.77
C PHE A 67 2.91 0.00 9.71
N ASN A 68 4.24 0.08 9.59
CA ASN A 68 5.04 0.98 10.42
C ASN A 68 4.96 2.46 10.00
N ASN A 69 4.44 2.75 8.81
CA ASN A 69 4.42 4.10 8.22
C ASN A 69 3.01 4.66 8.01
N ILE A 70 1.96 4.01 8.53
CA ILE A 70 0.56 4.48 8.50
C ILE A 70 0.03 4.77 9.90
#